data_AF-A0A2A4F5C0-F1
#
_entry.id   AF-A0A2A4F5C0-F1
#
_cell.length_a   1.000
_cell.length_b   1.000
_cell.length_c   1.000
_cell.angle_alpha   90.00
_cell.angle_beta   90.00
_cell.angle_gamma   90.00
#
_symmetry.space_group_name_H-M   'P 1'
#
loop_
_entity.id
_entity.type
_entity.pdbx_description
1 polymer ?
#
loop_
_entity_poly.entity_id
_entity_poly.type
_entity_poly.pdbx_seq_one_letter_code
_entity_poly.pdbx_strand_id
1 'polypeptide(L)'
;MSENKPDQPAVPGTPSSSTAHPDAAKPAPPPSATPPVQAATEASSTDSPVSASNVTPVDPGAAQRQEAAEARASAAQATAKQEAEVRERAGSAHANQGAGAEATANAGASPGEVSAAGAEQASTSDVPGETAAAASAARAGAPPAGFGAAPDFSATNPPPPNAIPPGQPAYLKQADSAWSVFGRIVAARARRIFDRAGQRITQRTLRIGVSARIFHPEPGAKGLRGKTLQYLEESIAHWVMSRDVLVFMIPTVGHQGMLHPSNIRLRDYAKHLDGLLLQGGADVSPQSYTEAATHPEWPGDRVRDMYELELLHEFVESGKPVLGVCRGCQLINVAFGGTLYQDIASEVPTAAVHVNEHYDQHRHSIHFPDGSTLANMFPGRREAIVNSIHHQAVKTLGRDLNIEAVSATDGLIEAVRYRRAPFVMGVQWHPEFHRAGGPELLDCTPLLDTFLRVARETRF
;
A
#
# COMPACT_ATOMS: atom_id res chain seq x y z
N MET A 1 47.68 26.83 -49.31
CA MET A 1 48.19 25.53 -49.75
C MET A 1 46.96 24.72 -50.18
N SER A 2 46.28 25.10 -51.26
CA SER A 2 46.74 25.19 -52.67
C SER A 2 46.76 23.80 -53.29
N GLU A 3 45.70 23.43 -54.03
CA GLU A 3 45.59 23.53 -55.51
C GLU A 3 46.06 22.22 -56.16
N ASN A 4 45.40 21.64 -57.17
CA ASN A 4 44.99 22.27 -58.43
C ASN A 4 43.81 21.54 -59.16
N LYS A 5 43.28 22.12 -60.24
CA LYS A 5 42.37 21.52 -61.26
C LYS A 5 43.23 21.03 -62.48
N PRO A 6 42.78 20.70 -63.74
CA PRO A 6 41.49 20.95 -64.43
C PRO A 6 40.96 19.70 -65.26
N ASP A 7 40.01 19.70 -66.21
CA ASP A 7 39.06 20.75 -66.64
C ASP A 7 37.61 20.33 -67.03
N GLN A 8 37.31 20.12 -68.34
CA GLN A 8 36.00 19.95 -69.04
C GLN A 8 36.24 19.69 -70.57
N PRO A 9 35.27 19.70 -71.54
CA PRO A 9 33.84 20.13 -71.62
C PRO A 9 32.89 18.94 -71.99
N ALA A 10 31.76 18.95 -72.75
CA ALA A 10 31.01 19.92 -73.59
C ALA A 10 29.52 19.50 -73.80
N VAL A 11 28.72 20.29 -74.56
CA VAL A 11 27.30 20.02 -74.95
C VAL A 11 27.04 20.57 -76.38
N PRO A 12 26.21 19.92 -77.24
CA PRO A 12 24.85 20.41 -77.60
C PRO A 12 23.84 19.24 -77.84
N GLY A 13 22.54 19.39 -78.15
CA GLY A 13 21.63 20.52 -78.34
C GLY A 13 20.20 20.01 -78.75
N THR A 14 19.16 20.87 -78.77
CA THR A 14 17.76 20.50 -79.09
C THR A 14 17.33 20.84 -80.53
N PRO A 15 16.18 20.29 -81.01
CA PRO A 15 15.06 21.17 -81.38
C PRO A 15 13.62 20.63 -81.14
N SER A 16 12.64 21.50 -81.46
CA SER A 16 11.16 21.44 -81.41
C SER A 16 10.50 20.70 -82.63
N SER A 17 9.19 20.45 -82.81
CA SER A 17 7.91 20.52 -82.04
C SER A 17 6.72 20.07 -82.93
N SER A 18 5.56 19.59 -82.40
CA SER A 18 4.26 19.64 -83.13
C SER A 18 2.98 19.45 -82.27
N THR A 19 1.95 20.30 -82.51
CA THR A 19 0.46 20.09 -82.55
C THR A 19 -0.22 18.87 -81.86
N ALA A 20 -1.44 18.93 -81.26
CA ALA A 20 -2.44 20.01 -81.02
C ALA A 20 -3.55 19.60 -79.99
N HIS A 21 -4.45 20.53 -79.64
CA HIS A 21 -5.66 20.41 -78.77
C HIS A 21 -6.95 20.05 -79.60
N PRO A 22 -8.18 19.88 -79.02
CA PRO A 22 -8.67 20.00 -77.62
C PRO A 22 -9.21 18.63 -77.06
N ASP A 23 -9.90 18.45 -75.92
CA ASP A 23 -11.14 19.08 -75.42
C ASP A 23 -11.35 18.96 -73.88
N ALA A 24 -12.42 19.55 -73.32
CA ALA A 24 -12.50 19.96 -71.91
C ALA A 24 -13.24 19.03 -70.92
N ALA A 25 -12.74 19.00 -69.67
CA ALA A 25 -13.47 18.56 -68.47
C ALA A 25 -13.02 19.36 -67.22
N LYS A 26 -13.89 19.54 -66.22
CA LYS A 26 -13.63 20.35 -65.01
C LYS A 26 -12.74 19.62 -63.98
N PRO A 27 -11.88 20.33 -63.23
CA PRO A 27 -11.18 19.77 -62.07
C PRO A 27 -12.12 19.63 -60.85
N ALA A 28 -11.89 18.60 -60.04
CA ALA A 28 -12.47 18.47 -58.70
C ALA A 28 -11.54 19.10 -57.64
N PRO A 29 -12.08 19.60 -56.50
CA PRO A 29 -11.27 20.21 -55.44
C PRO A 29 -10.43 19.17 -54.66
N PRO A 30 -9.30 19.58 -54.04
CA PRO A 30 -8.44 18.68 -53.27
C PRO A 30 -9.09 18.29 -51.92
N PRO A 31 -8.76 17.09 -51.37
CA PRO A 31 -9.30 16.63 -50.09
C PRO A 31 -8.63 17.35 -48.91
N SER A 32 -9.32 18.33 -48.33
CA SER A 32 -8.97 18.91 -47.03
C SER A 32 -9.46 17.99 -45.89
N ALA A 33 -8.57 17.18 -45.33
CA ALA A 33 -8.86 16.30 -44.20
C ALA A 33 -7.86 16.54 -43.06
N THR A 34 -8.23 17.43 -42.13
CA THR A 34 -7.54 17.59 -40.85
C THR A 34 -7.62 16.28 -40.05
N PRO A 35 -6.55 15.80 -39.40
CA PRO A 35 -6.64 14.64 -38.54
C PRO A 35 -7.58 14.93 -37.35
N PRO A 36 -8.38 13.96 -36.89
CA PRO A 36 -9.21 14.14 -35.71
C PRO A 36 -8.30 14.23 -34.47
N VAL A 37 -8.33 15.38 -33.80
CA VAL A 37 -7.79 15.50 -32.44
C VAL A 37 -8.61 14.56 -31.55
N GLN A 38 -7.95 13.58 -30.94
CA GLN A 38 -8.60 12.68 -30.00
C GLN A 38 -9.14 13.50 -28.83
N ALA A 39 -10.43 13.32 -28.50
CA ALA A 39 -11.01 13.94 -27.33
C ALA A 39 -10.31 13.41 -26.08
N ALA A 40 -9.93 14.30 -25.16
CA ALA A 40 -9.34 13.90 -23.88
C ALA A 40 -10.34 13.01 -23.13
N THR A 41 -9.93 11.78 -22.83
CA THR A 41 -10.70 10.86 -22.00
C THR A 41 -10.80 11.40 -20.59
N GLU A 42 -12.01 11.47 -20.03
CA GLU A 42 -12.22 11.85 -18.63
C GLU A 42 -11.59 10.80 -17.71
N ALA A 43 -10.38 11.06 -17.22
CA ALA A 43 -9.70 10.19 -16.28
C ALA A 43 -10.50 10.13 -14.96
N SER A 44 -10.84 8.92 -14.53
CA SER A 44 -11.74 8.71 -13.40
C SER A 44 -11.10 9.05 -12.06
N SER A 45 -11.52 10.16 -11.46
CA SER A 45 -11.25 10.42 -10.03
C SER A 45 -11.85 9.29 -9.18
N THR A 46 -10.99 8.60 -8.43
CA THR A 46 -11.27 7.29 -7.82
C THR A 46 -12.23 7.32 -6.61
N ASP A 47 -12.73 8.49 -6.22
CA ASP A 47 -13.47 8.72 -4.96
C ASP A 47 -15.01 8.76 -5.13
N SER A 48 -15.56 8.35 -6.29
CA SER A 48 -17.00 8.49 -6.61
C SER A 48 -17.85 7.20 -6.45
N PRO A 49 -18.47 6.93 -5.29
CA PRO A 49 -19.45 5.85 -5.13
C PRO A 49 -20.82 6.23 -5.74
N VAL A 50 -21.12 5.71 -6.93
CA VAL A 50 -22.41 5.93 -7.59
C VAL A 50 -23.37 4.75 -7.37
N SER A 51 -24.58 5.05 -6.91
CA SER A 51 -25.73 4.14 -6.93
C SER A 51 -27.02 4.95 -7.10
N ALA A 52 -27.94 4.42 -7.89
CA ALA A 52 -28.85 5.23 -8.70
C ALA A 52 -30.08 5.81 -7.99
N SER A 53 -30.59 6.92 -8.53
CA SER A 53 -32.02 7.15 -8.71
C SER A 53 -32.28 8.12 -9.87
N ASN A 54 -33.38 7.94 -10.60
CA ASN A 54 -33.66 8.65 -11.86
C ASN A 54 -34.51 9.91 -11.66
N VAL A 55 -34.11 11.02 -12.30
CA VAL A 55 -34.99 12.16 -12.66
C VAL A 55 -34.63 12.62 -14.08
N THR A 56 -35.61 13.08 -14.86
CA THR A 56 -35.46 13.47 -16.28
C THR A 56 -34.65 14.78 -16.49
N PRO A 57 -34.04 14.97 -17.67
CA PRO A 57 -33.00 15.98 -17.86
C PRO A 57 -33.52 17.39 -18.12
N VAL A 58 -32.91 18.36 -17.43
CA VAL A 58 -32.65 19.72 -17.92
C VAL A 58 -31.20 19.73 -18.42
N ASP A 59 -30.85 20.54 -19.44
CA ASP A 59 -29.48 20.59 -20.03
C ASP A 59 -28.41 20.71 -18.93
N PRO A 60 -27.68 19.61 -18.61
CA PRO A 60 -26.77 19.61 -17.47
C PRO A 60 -25.59 20.55 -17.69
N GLY A 61 -25.09 20.60 -18.94
CA GLY A 61 -23.89 21.37 -19.28
C GLY A 61 -24.10 22.86 -19.09
N ALA A 62 -25.28 23.39 -19.39
CA ALA A 62 -25.57 24.81 -19.20
C ALA A 62 -25.61 25.20 -17.72
N ALA A 63 -26.40 24.49 -16.90
CA ALA A 63 -26.53 24.75 -15.47
C ALA A 63 -25.20 24.55 -14.73
N GLN A 64 -24.54 23.42 -14.96
CA GLN A 64 -23.30 23.05 -14.27
C GLN A 64 -22.13 24.00 -14.60
N ARG A 65 -22.09 24.60 -15.80
CA ARG A 65 -21.12 25.68 -16.13
C ARG A 65 -21.41 26.98 -15.37
N GLN A 66 -22.68 27.34 -15.19
CA GLN A 66 -23.05 28.55 -14.46
C GLN A 66 -22.81 28.37 -12.94
N GLU A 67 -23.27 27.27 -12.35
CA GLU A 67 -23.04 26.93 -10.95
C GLU A 67 -21.53 26.85 -10.63
N ALA A 68 -20.71 26.27 -11.52
CA ALA A 68 -19.26 26.26 -11.36
C ALA A 68 -18.63 27.66 -11.45
N ALA A 69 -19.17 28.58 -12.25
CA ALA A 69 -18.69 29.96 -12.31
C ALA A 69 -19.04 30.74 -11.04
N GLU A 70 -20.28 30.59 -10.54
CA GLU A 70 -20.76 31.23 -9.31
C GLU A 70 -20.03 30.68 -8.07
N ALA A 71 -19.78 29.36 -8.02
CA ALA A 71 -18.99 28.73 -6.97
C ALA A 71 -17.52 29.22 -6.95
N ARG A 72 -16.88 29.38 -8.12
CA ARG A 72 -15.53 29.95 -8.23
C ARG A 72 -15.48 31.40 -7.75
N ALA A 73 -16.47 32.21 -8.11
CA ALA A 73 -16.57 33.60 -7.65
C ALA A 73 -16.75 33.69 -6.12
N SER A 74 -17.61 32.84 -5.55
CA SER A 74 -17.83 32.73 -4.10
C SER A 74 -16.56 32.29 -3.35
N ALA A 75 -15.85 31.28 -3.86
CA ALA A 75 -14.59 30.82 -3.30
C ALA A 75 -13.51 31.91 -3.31
N ALA A 76 -13.36 32.65 -4.41
CA ALA A 76 -12.42 33.77 -4.50
C ALA A 76 -12.73 34.88 -3.48
N GLN A 77 -14.00 35.21 -3.26
CA GLN A 77 -14.40 36.17 -2.24
C GLN A 77 -14.15 35.66 -0.82
N ALA A 78 -14.38 34.37 -0.55
CA ALA A 78 -14.08 33.76 0.74
C ALA A 78 -12.57 33.77 1.05
N THR A 79 -11.72 33.43 0.08
CA THR A 79 -10.25 33.51 0.22
C THR A 79 -9.79 34.94 0.47
N ALA A 80 -10.25 35.91 -0.33
CA ALA A 80 -9.89 37.32 -0.13
C ALA A 80 -10.33 37.86 1.26
N LYS A 81 -11.46 37.38 1.79
CA LYS A 81 -11.90 37.71 3.15
C LYS A 81 -11.01 37.07 4.22
N GLN A 82 -10.62 35.80 4.06
CA GLN A 82 -9.68 35.15 4.97
C GLN A 82 -8.31 35.83 4.97
N GLU A 83 -7.79 36.23 3.81
CA GLU A 83 -6.54 36.99 3.71
C GLU A 83 -6.63 38.34 4.43
N ALA A 84 -7.76 39.04 4.31
CA ALA A 84 -8.01 40.28 5.05
C ALA A 84 -8.07 40.06 6.58
N GLU A 85 -8.82 39.06 7.04
CA GLU A 85 -8.91 38.71 8.47
C GLU A 85 -7.56 38.25 9.06
N VAL A 86 -6.74 37.52 8.29
CA VAL A 86 -5.37 37.17 8.70
C VAL A 86 -4.47 38.41 8.80
N ARG A 87 -4.60 39.35 7.86
CA ARG A 87 -3.83 40.61 7.87
C ARG A 87 -4.20 41.51 9.05
N GLU A 88 -5.49 41.55 9.41
CA GLU A 88 -5.99 42.26 10.59
C GLU A 88 -5.52 41.61 11.90
N ARG A 89 -5.57 40.27 11.99
CA ARG A 89 -5.03 39.51 13.14
C ARG A 89 -3.52 39.65 13.30
N ALA A 90 -2.76 39.73 12.20
CA ALA A 90 -1.33 40.03 12.25
C ALA A 90 -1.05 41.44 12.80
N GLY A 91 -1.91 42.42 12.47
CA GLY A 91 -1.84 43.76 13.04
C GLY A 91 -2.13 43.80 14.54
N SER A 92 -3.18 43.11 15.01
CA SER A 92 -3.55 43.10 16.43
C SER A 92 -2.63 42.23 17.31
N ALA A 93 -1.98 41.20 16.75
CA ALA A 93 -1.00 40.40 17.47
C ALA A 93 0.22 41.19 17.98
N HIS A 94 0.59 42.29 17.32
CA HIS A 94 1.64 43.21 17.80
C HIS A 94 1.18 44.16 18.91
N ALA A 95 -0.13 44.30 19.15
CA ALA A 95 -0.67 45.24 20.14
C ALA A 95 -0.86 44.64 21.55
N ASN A 96 -0.86 43.31 21.68
CA ASN A 96 -1.41 42.63 22.87
C ASN A 96 -0.41 41.79 23.69
N GLN A 97 0.88 42.15 23.69
CA GLN A 97 1.87 41.59 24.64
C GLN A 97 1.90 42.40 25.95
N GLY A 98 0.84 42.30 26.76
CA GLY A 98 0.77 42.94 28.08
C GLY A 98 -0.41 42.46 28.93
N ALA A 99 -0.12 42.05 30.18
CA ALA A 99 -1.03 41.35 31.14
C ALA A 99 -1.51 39.95 30.66
N GLY A 100 -1.96 39.02 31.51
CA GLY A 100 -2.09 38.96 32.98
C GLY A 100 -2.33 37.50 33.45
N ALA A 101 -2.50 37.22 34.75
CA ALA A 101 -2.51 35.84 35.34
C ALA A 101 -3.72 35.55 36.29
N GLU A 102 -3.79 34.32 36.87
CA GLU A 102 -4.73 33.80 37.92
C GLU A 102 -6.20 33.45 37.46
N ALA A 103 -7.08 32.65 38.11
CA ALA A 103 -7.14 31.65 39.23
C ALA A 103 -8.58 30.99 39.28
N THR A 104 -9.04 29.95 40.01
CA THR A 104 -8.49 28.81 40.83
C THR A 104 -9.57 27.73 41.18
N ALA A 105 -9.22 26.43 41.10
CA ALA A 105 -9.47 25.33 42.09
C ALA A 105 -10.88 24.71 42.44
N ASN A 106 -10.81 23.47 43.00
CA ASN A 106 -11.82 22.65 43.77
C ASN A 106 -13.04 21.99 43.07
N ALA A 107 -13.73 20.93 43.60
CA ALA A 107 -13.34 19.75 44.43
C ALA A 107 -14.53 18.76 44.71
N GLY A 108 -14.28 17.44 44.84
CA GLY A 108 -15.15 16.40 45.50
C GLY A 108 -16.42 15.91 44.75
N ALA A 109 -17.15 14.84 45.14
CA ALA A 109 -16.90 13.65 46.00
C ALA A 109 -18.00 12.56 45.79
N SER A 110 -17.87 11.35 46.38
CA SER A 110 -18.82 10.19 46.32
C SER A 110 -18.95 9.55 47.74
N PRO A 111 -19.61 8.39 48.05
CA PRO A 111 -20.37 7.39 47.24
C PRO A 111 -21.68 6.85 47.91
N GLY A 112 -22.20 5.67 47.49
CA GLY A 112 -23.24 4.89 48.20
C GLY A 112 -23.47 3.47 47.62
N GLU A 113 -23.87 2.48 48.45
CA GLU A 113 -24.08 1.04 48.11
C GLU A 113 -25.60 0.69 47.96
N VAL A 114 -26.10 -0.56 47.83
CA VAL A 114 -26.20 -1.65 48.85
C VAL A 114 -26.87 -2.93 48.24
N SER A 115 -26.40 -4.15 48.62
CA SER A 115 -27.08 -5.51 48.66
C SER A 115 -27.82 -6.09 47.41
N ALA A 116 -27.51 -7.27 46.84
CA ALA A 116 -27.73 -8.69 47.24
C ALA A 116 -29.22 -9.18 47.19
N ALA A 117 -29.61 -10.47 47.08
CA ALA A 117 -28.90 -11.77 47.11
C ALA A 117 -29.71 -12.88 46.37
N GLY A 118 -29.22 -14.13 46.28
CA GLY A 118 -30.02 -15.33 45.92
C GLY A 118 -29.28 -16.44 45.17
N ALA A 119 -29.52 -17.72 45.51
CA ALA A 119 -28.97 -18.91 44.85
C ALA A 119 -29.80 -20.17 45.18
N GLU A 120 -29.81 -21.20 44.30
CA GLU A 120 -29.77 -22.63 44.67
C GLU A 120 -29.59 -23.58 43.45
N GLN A 121 -29.67 -24.91 43.65
CA GLN A 121 -29.10 -25.98 42.81
C GLN A 121 -30.14 -26.95 42.22
N ALA A 122 -29.76 -27.72 41.18
CA ALA A 122 -30.24 -29.10 40.94
C ALA A 122 -29.31 -29.89 39.97
N SER A 123 -29.31 -31.23 40.07
CA SER A 123 -28.67 -32.20 39.14
C SER A 123 -29.72 -32.79 38.15
N THR A 124 -29.41 -33.66 37.17
CA THR A 124 -29.05 -35.10 37.28
C THR A 124 -28.25 -35.62 36.04
N SER A 125 -28.22 -36.93 35.77
CA SER A 125 -27.17 -37.65 34.99
C SER A 125 -27.68 -38.73 33.99
N ASP A 126 -26.70 -39.36 33.30
CA ASP A 126 -26.70 -40.71 32.68
C ASP A 126 -26.91 -40.91 31.15
N VAL A 127 -26.52 -42.10 30.65
CA VAL A 127 -25.94 -42.36 29.31
C VAL A 127 -26.44 -43.72 28.68
N PRO A 128 -25.68 -44.43 27.81
CA PRO A 128 -25.69 -44.48 26.33
C PRO A 128 -26.51 -45.64 25.69
N GLY A 129 -26.36 -45.84 24.36
CA GLY A 129 -26.75 -47.06 23.62
C GLY A 129 -25.82 -47.38 22.43
N GLU A 130 -25.73 -48.67 22.03
CA GLU A 130 -24.82 -49.22 21.00
C GLU A 130 -25.47 -49.29 19.58
N THR A 131 -24.80 -49.66 18.47
CA THR A 131 -24.52 -51.07 18.11
C THR A 131 -23.74 -51.27 16.79
N ALA A 132 -22.94 -52.35 16.76
CA ALA A 132 -22.61 -53.30 15.67
C ALA A 132 -22.56 -52.94 14.17
N ALA A 133 -21.51 -53.43 13.47
CA ALA A 133 -21.60 -54.36 12.33
C ALA A 133 -20.22 -54.89 11.89
N ALA A 134 -20.16 -56.03 11.16
CA ALA A 134 -18.94 -56.59 10.58
C ALA A 134 -19.21 -57.18 9.18
N ALA A 135 -18.27 -57.03 8.22
CA ALA A 135 -18.32 -57.72 6.93
C ALA A 135 -16.99 -57.71 6.15
N SER A 136 -16.70 -58.87 5.52
CA SER A 136 -16.09 -59.09 4.19
C SER A 136 -14.73 -58.49 3.80
N ALA A 137 -14.01 -59.22 2.93
CA ALA A 137 -12.76 -58.78 2.30
C ALA A 137 -12.99 -57.81 1.13
N ALA A 138 -12.06 -56.87 0.93
CA ALA A 138 -12.13 -55.83 -0.10
C ALA A 138 -10.92 -55.85 -1.05
N ARG A 139 -11.06 -55.16 -2.19
CA ARG A 139 -10.09 -55.12 -3.30
C ARG A 139 -8.85 -54.26 -3.00
N ALA A 140 -7.78 -54.50 -3.76
CA ALA A 140 -6.61 -53.61 -3.78
C ALA A 140 -7.03 -52.15 -4.04
N GLY A 141 -6.52 -51.23 -3.22
CA GLY A 141 -6.92 -49.81 -3.20
C GLY A 141 -7.79 -49.41 -2.00
N ALA A 142 -8.35 -50.37 -1.26
CA ALA A 142 -8.96 -50.09 0.05
C ALA A 142 -7.87 -49.80 1.13
N PRO A 143 -8.15 -48.99 2.15
CA PRO A 143 -7.29 -48.89 3.33
C PRO A 143 -7.21 -50.25 4.07
N PRO A 144 -6.12 -50.52 4.81
CA PRO A 144 -5.92 -51.83 5.44
C PRO A 144 -7.01 -52.13 6.49
N ALA A 145 -7.30 -53.42 6.68
CA ALA A 145 -8.29 -53.85 7.67
C ALA A 145 -7.97 -53.32 9.07
N GLY A 146 -8.94 -52.66 9.71
CA GLY A 146 -8.77 -51.98 11.00
C GLY A 146 -8.41 -50.48 10.91
N PHE A 147 -8.17 -49.92 9.73
CA PHE A 147 -7.93 -48.48 9.56
C PHE A 147 -9.17 -47.66 9.97
N GLY A 148 -9.04 -46.88 11.05
CA GLY A 148 -10.15 -46.10 11.65
C GLY A 148 -10.88 -46.80 12.80
N ALA A 149 -10.52 -48.04 13.16
CA ALA A 149 -11.00 -48.65 14.40
C ALA A 149 -10.32 -48.01 15.63
N ALA A 150 -11.01 -48.04 16.78
CA ALA A 150 -10.40 -47.66 18.05
C ALA A 150 -9.25 -48.65 18.40
N PRO A 151 -8.09 -48.19 18.91
CA PRO A 151 -7.00 -49.09 19.26
C PRO A 151 -7.40 -50.07 20.37
N ASP A 152 -7.17 -51.36 20.14
CA ASP A 152 -7.26 -52.36 21.21
C ASP A 152 -6.02 -52.27 22.11
N PHE A 153 -6.18 -51.62 23.26
CA PHE A 153 -5.13 -51.45 24.27
C PHE A 153 -4.83 -52.74 25.07
N SER A 154 -5.58 -53.83 24.84
CA SER A 154 -5.34 -55.15 25.43
C SER A 154 -4.58 -56.11 24.51
N ALA A 155 -4.51 -55.81 23.21
CA ALA A 155 -3.81 -56.63 22.22
C ALA A 155 -2.29 -56.67 22.48
N THR A 156 -1.80 -57.82 22.95
CA THR A 156 -0.35 -58.08 23.02
C THR A 156 0.12 -58.69 21.70
N ASN A 157 1.12 -58.05 21.07
CA ASN A 157 1.66 -58.46 19.78
C ASN A 157 3.10 -58.98 19.99
N PRO A 158 3.28 -60.28 20.31
CA PRO A 158 4.59 -60.83 20.67
C PRO A 158 5.54 -60.84 19.47
N PRO A 159 6.85 -60.69 19.69
CA PRO A 159 7.84 -60.74 18.60
C PRO A 159 7.85 -62.13 17.94
N PRO A 160 8.12 -62.21 16.61
CA PRO A 160 8.21 -63.49 15.91
C PRO A 160 9.35 -64.36 16.51
N PRO A 161 9.24 -65.71 16.47
CA PRO A 161 10.05 -66.63 17.28
C PRO A 161 11.55 -66.76 16.90
N ASN A 162 12.11 -65.81 16.15
CA ASN A 162 13.55 -65.65 15.89
C ASN A 162 13.99 -64.17 15.88
N ALA A 163 13.27 -63.28 16.59
CA ALA A 163 13.62 -61.87 16.68
C ALA A 163 14.96 -61.67 17.42
N ILE A 164 15.94 -61.06 16.73
CA ILE A 164 17.20 -60.60 17.34
C ILE A 164 16.86 -59.56 18.42
N PRO A 165 17.46 -59.63 19.63
CA PRO A 165 17.19 -58.63 20.68
C PRO A 165 17.51 -57.21 20.18
N PRO A 166 16.70 -56.20 20.56
CA PRO A 166 16.83 -54.85 20.03
C PRO A 166 18.21 -54.27 20.36
N GLY A 167 18.92 -53.82 19.32
CA GLY A 167 20.18 -53.09 19.47
C GLY A 167 20.01 -51.77 20.23
N GLN A 168 21.12 -51.18 20.67
CA GLN A 168 21.09 -49.90 21.40
C GLN A 168 20.30 -48.84 20.61
N PRO A 169 19.31 -48.16 21.23
CA PRO A 169 18.56 -47.09 20.58
C PRO A 169 19.48 -46.01 20.02
N ALA A 170 19.23 -45.54 18.80
CA ALA A 170 20.14 -44.68 18.03
C ALA A 170 20.48 -43.30 18.66
N TYR A 171 19.84 -42.93 19.79
CA TYR A 171 20.16 -41.74 20.58
C TYR A 171 21.20 -41.97 21.69
N LEU A 172 21.59 -43.24 21.93
CA LEU A 172 22.66 -43.65 22.84
C LEU A 172 23.92 -43.96 22.03
N LYS A 173 25.02 -43.26 22.32
CA LYS A 173 26.35 -43.58 21.79
C LYS A 173 27.05 -44.52 22.76
N GLN A 174 27.97 -45.36 22.28
CA GLN A 174 28.69 -46.35 23.10
C GLN A 174 29.50 -45.75 24.28
N ALA A 175 29.77 -44.43 24.27
CA ALA A 175 30.44 -43.71 25.35
C ALA A 175 29.50 -42.87 26.24
N ASP A 176 28.17 -43.01 26.12
CA ASP A 176 27.21 -42.28 26.94
C ASP A 176 27.05 -42.88 28.35
N SER A 177 27.12 -42.02 29.36
CA SER A 177 26.79 -42.36 30.74
C SER A 177 25.37 -41.91 31.07
N ALA A 178 24.76 -42.46 32.12
CA ALA A 178 23.47 -41.98 32.61
C ALA A 178 23.46 -40.46 32.87
N TRP A 179 24.61 -39.91 33.30
CA TRP A 179 24.81 -38.47 33.51
C TRP A 179 24.92 -37.67 32.20
N SER A 180 25.52 -38.18 31.13
CA SER A 180 25.54 -37.46 29.84
C SER A 180 24.15 -37.43 29.21
N VAL A 181 23.38 -38.52 29.30
CA VAL A 181 22.00 -38.60 28.82
C VAL A 181 21.09 -37.67 29.64
N PHE A 182 21.17 -37.73 30.97
CA PHE A 182 20.42 -36.83 31.86
C PHE A 182 20.78 -35.35 31.61
N GLY A 183 22.07 -35.03 31.47
CA GLY A 183 22.55 -33.70 31.13
C GLY A 183 21.99 -33.18 29.81
N ARG A 184 21.94 -34.02 28.75
CA ARG A 184 21.29 -33.66 27.48
C ARG A 184 19.79 -33.43 27.63
N ILE A 185 19.09 -34.25 28.41
CA ILE A 185 17.64 -34.08 28.67
C ILE A 185 17.37 -32.78 29.44
N VAL A 186 18.15 -32.49 30.49
CA VAL A 186 18.04 -31.24 31.26
C VAL A 186 18.37 -30.04 30.39
N ALA A 187 19.44 -30.08 29.58
CA ALA A 187 19.80 -29.00 28.66
C ALA A 187 18.73 -28.76 27.58
N ALA A 188 18.16 -29.83 27.00
CA ALA A 188 17.07 -29.71 26.03
C ALA A 188 15.76 -29.18 26.67
N ARG A 189 15.47 -29.59 27.91
CA ARG A 189 14.29 -29.11 28.66
C ARG A 189 14.46 -27.66 29.11
N ALA A 190 15.67 -27.26 29.52
CA ALA A 190 16.02 -25.88 29.82
C ALA A 190 15.94 -25.00 28.56
N ARG A 191 16.55 -25.43 27.44
CA ARG A 191 16.43 -24.75 26.14
C ARG A 191 14.96 -24.56 25.76
N ARG A 192 14.14 -25.62 25.79
CA ARG A 192 12.68 -25.54 25.53
C ARG A 192 11.90 -24.61 26.49
N ILE A 193 12.41 -24.36 27.71
CA ILE A 193 11.84 -23.39 28.66
C ILE A 193 12.29 -21.96 28.32
N PHE A 194 13.57 -21.75 28.01
CA PHE A 194 14.08 -20.47 27.52
C PHE A 194 13.45 -20.08 26.18
N ASP A 195 13.29 -21.02 25.25
CA ASP A 195 12.57 -20.85 23.99
C ASP A 195 11.12 -20.42 24.25
N ARG A 196 10.42 -21.03 25.22
CA ARG A 196 9.07 -20.63 25.64
C ARG A 196 9.01 -19.25 26.31
N ALA A 197 10.04 -18.86 27.07
CA ALA A 197 10.13 -17.54 27.68
C ALA A 197 10.39 -16.45 26.62
N GLY A 198 11.33 -16.70 25.70
CA GLY A 198 11.59 -15.86 24.54
C GLY A 198 10.37 -15.74 23.63
N GLN A 199 9.69 -16.86 23.34
CA GLN A 199 8.40 -16.88 22.63
C GLN A 199 7.37 -15.98 23.31
N ARG A 200 7.17 -16.08 24.63
CA ARG A 200 6.24 -15.18 25.35
C ARG A 200 6.61 -13.70 25.24
N ILE A 201 7.90 -13.37 25.18
CA ILE A 201 8.37 -12.01 24.94
C ILE A 201 8.12 -11.57 23.49
N THR A 202 8.24 -12.46 22.50
CA THR A 202 7.94 -12.16 21.07
C THR A 202 6.46 -12.28 20.68
N GLN A 203 5.60 -12.83 21.55
CA GLN A 203 4.17 -13.08 21.34
C GLN A 203 3.24 -11.87 21.58
N ARG A 204 3.76 -10.68 21.92
CA ARG A 204 2.93 -9.46 21.89
C ARG A 204 2.56 -9.18 20.43
N THR A 205 1.27 -9.20 20.14
CA THR A 205 0.66 -8.83 18.85
C THR A 205 1.20 -7.48 18.39
N LEU A 206 1.74 -7.41 17.17
CA LEU A 206 2.27 -6.16 16.62
C LEU A 206 1.13 -5.17 16.36
N ARG A 207 1.44 -3.88 16.49
CA ARG A 207 0.53 -2.76 16.28
C ARG A 207 0.99 -1.98 15.06
N ILE A 208 0.39 -2.23 13.91
CA ILE A 208 0.77 -1.57 12.66
C ILE A 208 -0.15 -0.38 12.43
N GLY A 209 0.45 0.80 12.29
CA GLY A 209 -0.26 1.99 11.85
C GLY A 209 -0.47 1.96 10.34
N VAL A 210 -1.68 2.25 9.88
CA VAL A 210 -1.94 2.56 8.46
C VAL A 210 -2.43 3.99 8.37
N SER A 211 -1.80 4.80 7.51
CA SER A 211 -2.21 6.20 7.31
C SER A 211 -3.62 6.28 6.71
N ALA A 212 -4.48 7.16 7.22
CA ALA A 212 -5.82 7.37 6.66
C ALA A 212 -5.78 8.07 5.28
N ARG A 213 -6.65 7.64 4.37
CA ARG A 213 -7.06 8.45 3.21
C ARG A 213 -8.04 9.52 3.65
N ILE A 214 -8.05 10.64 2.92
CA ILE A 214 -9.02 11.71 3.10
C ILE A 214 -9.99 11.65 1.92
N PHE A 215 -11.28 11.59 2.19
CA PHE A 215 -12.32 11.94 1.21
C PHE A 215 -12.69 13.41 1.45
N HIS A 216 -12.60 14.25 0.42
CA HIS A 216 -12.89 15.68 0.53
C HIS A 216 -14.36 15.97 0.21
N PRO A 217 -15.00 16.94 0.90
CA PRO A 217 -16.43 17.20 0.74
C PRO A 217 -16.77 17.72 -0.66
N GLU A 218 -17.73 17.06 -1.31
CA GLU A 218 -18.26 17.48 -2.59
C GLU A 218 -19.09 18.79 -2.46
N PRO A 219 -18.85 19.81 -3.30
CA PRO A 219 -19.63 21.04 -3.29
C PRO A 219 -21.13 20.79 -3.43
N GLY A 220 -21.93 21.34 -2.50
CA GLY A 220 -23.40 21.22 -2.49
C GLY A 220 -23.95 19.87 -2.02
N ALA A 221 -23.11 18.85 -1.82
CA ALA A 221 -23.56 17.53 -1.38
C ALA A 221 -24.06 17.54 0.08
N LYS A 222 -24.97 16.61 0.40
CA LYS A 222 -25.55 16.44 1.74
C LYS A 222 -25.16 15.09 2.34
N GLY A 223 -25.31 14.93 3.66
CA GLY A 223 -25.02 13.68 4.36
C GLY A 223 -23.53 13.44 4.56
N LEU A 224 -23.01 12.31 4.07
CA LEU A 224 -21.59 11.94 4.17
C LEU A 224 -20.73 12.60 3.08
N ARG A 225 -21.24 12.68 1.83
CA ARG A 225 -20.52 13.29 0.69
C ARG A 225 -20.24 14.79 0.88
N GLY A 226 -21.04 15.47 1.71
CA GLY A 226 -20.80 16.87 2.12
C GLY A 226 -19.89 17.05 3.34
N LYS A 227 -19.05 16.07 3.69
CA LYS A 227 -18.12 16.13 4.83
C LYS A 227 -16.74 15.62 4.43
N THR A 228 -15.69 16.15 5.06
CA THR A 228 -14.39 15.48 5.08
C THR A 228 -14.53 14.16 5.85
N LEU A 229 -14.26 13.04 5.20
CA LEU A 229 -14.20 11.72 5.84
C LEU A 229 -12.75 11.25 5.87
N GLN A 230 -12.43 10.39 6.84
CA GLN A 230 -11.15 9.70 6.90
C GLN A 230 -11.40 8.20 6.83
N TYR A 231 -10.69 7.51 5.94
CA TYR A 231 -11.00 6.13 5.62
C TYR A 231 -9.75 5.25 5.38
N LEU A 232 -9.98 3.95 5.46
CA LEU A 232 -8.98 2.89 5.29
C LEU A 232 -9.56 1.89 4.28
N GLU A 233 -8.78 1.49 3.28
CA GLU A 233 -9.23 0.47 2.33
C GLU A 233 -9.23 -0.92 2.98
N GLU A 234 -10.25 -1.73 2.70
CA GLU A 234 -10.38 -3.08 3.26
C GLU A 234 -9.23 -4.00 2.84
N SER A 235 -8.81 -3.92 1.57
CA SER A 235 -7.76 -4.75 0.96
C SER A 235 -6.43 -4.66 1.72
N ILE A 236 -5.89 -3.45 1.91
CA ILE A 236 -4.61 -3.21 2.59
C ILE A 236 -4.70 -3.55 4.09
N ALA A 237 -5.86 -3.33 4.72
CA ALA A 237 -6.09 -3.73 6.11
C ALA A 237 -6.08 -5.26 6.26
N HIS A 238 -6.85 -5.99 5.44
CA HIS A 238 -6.90 -7.45 5.45
C HIS A 238 -5.56 -8.09 5.03
N TRP A 239 -4.83 -7.50 4.08
CA TRP A 239 -3.48 -7.94 3.71
C TRP A 239 -2.52 -7.92 4.90
N VAL A 240 -2.45 -6.80 5.62
CA VAL A 240 -1.61 -6.66 6.83
C VAL A 240 -2.11 -7.58 7.96
N MET A 241 -3.43 -7.65 8.19
CA MET A 241 -4.04 -8.48 9.23
C MET A 241 -3.85 -9.99 9.00
N SER A 242 -3.47 -10.43 7.79
CA SER A 242 -3.17 -11.85 7.48
C SER A 242 -1.98 -12.45 8.26
N ARG A 243 -1.31 -11.68 9.13
CA ARG A 243 -0.09 -12.04 9.87
C ARG A 243 -0.20 -11.86 11.39
N ASP A 244 -1.40 -12.02 11.94
CA ASP A 244 -1.69 -11.91 13.38
C ASP A 244 -1.22 -10.56 13.99
N VAL A 245 -1.61 -9.45 13.36
CA VAL A 245 -1.30 -8.09 13.82
C VAL A 245 -2.56 -7.24 14.02
N LEU A 246 -2.49 -6.28 14.94
CA LEU A 246 -3.52 -5.27 15.13
C LEU A 246 -3.22 -4.08 14.21
N VAL A 247 -4.11 -3.84 13.25
CA VAL A 247 -4.08 -2.63 12.41
C VAL A 247 -4.77 -1.48 13.15
N PHE A 248 -4.12 -0.31 13.14
CA PHE A 248 -4.66 0.95 13.64
C PHE A 248 -4.67 1.97 12.51
N MET A 249 -5.85 2.48 12.14
CA MET A 249 -5.92 3.67 11.29
C MET A 249 -5.33 4.86 12.06
N ILE A 250 -4.34 5.53 11.48
CA ILE A 250 -3.79 6.80 11.99
C ILE A 250 -4.59 7.93 11.34
N PRO A 251 -5.47 8.62 12.08
CA PRO A 251 -6.22 9.74 11.54
C PRO A 251 -5.33 10.96 11.36
N THR A 252 -5.72 11.83 10.43
CA THR A 252 -5.08 13.14 10.23
C THR A 252 -5.44 14.04 11.41
N VAL A 253 -4.43 14.59 12.09
CA VAL A 253 -4.60 15.45 13.28
C VAL A 253 -4.85 16.92 12.88
N GLY A 254 -5.89 17.14 12.07
CA GLY A 254 -6.24 18.46 11.55
C GLY A 254 -6.47 19.52 12.64
N HIS A 255 -5.57 20.50 12.75
CA HIS A 255 -5.65 21.60 13.72
C HIS A 255 -6.75 22.64 13.44
N GLN A 256 -7.52 22.48 12.35
CA GLN A 256 -8.58 23.39 11.90
C GLN A 256 -10.01 22.90 12.22
N GLY A 257 -10.17 21.76 12.89
CA GLY A 257 -11.48 21.25 13.28
C GLY A 257 -12.14 22.07 14.39
N MET A 258 -13.47 22.08 14.45
CA MET A 258 -14.26 22.75 15.52
C MET A 258 -14.20 22.06 16.90
N LEU A 259 -13.29 21.11 17.08
CA LEU A 259 -13.12 20.32 18.30
C LEU A 259 -11.82 20.74 19.02
N HIS A 260 -11.77 20.58 20.34
CA HIS A 260 -10.60 20.97 21.12
C HIS A 260 -9.31 20.32 20.58
N PRO A 261 -8.22 21.09 20.41
CA PRO A 261 -6.96 20.55 19.91
C PRO A 261 -6.40 19.52 20.89
N SER A 262 -6.13 18.32 20.38
CA SER A 262 -5.49 17.26 21.15
C SER A 262 -4.01 17.57 21.40
N ASN A 263 -3.48 17.17 22.56
CA ASN A 263 -2.04 17.22 22.83
C ASN A 263 -1.28 16.01 22.25
N ILE A 264 -2.00 15.04 21.63
CA ILE A 264 -1.40 13.94 20.87
C ILE A 264 -0.77 14.47 19.58
N ARG A 265 0.49 14.15 19.35
CA ARG A 265 1.28 14.52 18.15
C ARG A 265 1.63 13.27 17.34
N LEU A 266 2.11 13.43 16.11
CA LEU A 266 2.43 12.29 15.24
C LEU A 266 3.53 11.36 15.84
N ARG A 267 4.53 11.91 16.55
CA ARG A 267 5.48 11.13 17.39
C ARG A 267 4.82 10.19 18.40
N ASP A 268 3.65 10.52 18.91
CA ASP A 268 3.00 9.71 19.95
C ASP A 268 2.35 8.45 19.35
N TYR A 269 2.05 8.45 18.04
CA TYR A 269 1.76 7.24 17.28
C TYR A 269 3.02 6.38 17.11
N ALA A 270 4.17 6.99 16.74
CA ALA A 270 5.44 6.28 16.58
C ALA A 270 5.96 5.61 17.88
N LYS A 271 5.59 6.15 19.06
CA LYS A 271 5.85 5.54 20.38
C LYS A 271 4.94 4.36 20.75
N HIS A 272 3.78 4.24 20.11
CA HIS A 272 2.72 3.30 20.53
C HIS A 272 2.39 2.21 19.50
N LEU A 273 2.97 2.33 18.31
CA LEU A 273 2.87 1.42 17.17
C LEU A 273 4.27 0.88 16.81
N ASP A 274 4.32 -0.34 16.29
CA ASP A 274 5.56 -1.06 16.01
C ASP A 274 6.09 -0.83 14.59
N GLY A 275 5.28 -0.26 13.69
CA GLY A 275 5.62 0.08 12.31
C GLY A 275 4.50 0.86 11.60
N LEU A 276 4.83 1.50 10.47
CA LEU A 276 3.91 2.32 9.66
C LEU A 276 3.74 1.74 8.25
N LEU A 277 2.51 1.78 7.74
CA LEU A 277 2.20 1.57 6.33
C LEU A 277 1.54 2.82 5.74
N LEU A 278 2.09 3.28 4.61
CA LEU A 278 1.55 4.37 3.80
C LEU A 278 0.81 3.76 2.60
N GLN A 279 -0.52 3.80 2.61
CA GLN A 279 -1.35 3.17 1.58
C GLN A 279 -1.48 4.04 0.31
N GLY A 280 -1.97 3.44 -0.79
CA GLY A 280 -2.28 4.14 -2.05
C GLY A 280 -3.39 5.20 -1.94
N GLY A 281 -3.91 5.66 -3.08
CA GLY A 281 -4.96 6.68 -3.20
C GLY A 281 -4.52 7.92 -3.99
N ALA A 282 -5.34 8.98 -3.98
CA ALA A 282 -5.19 10.17 -4.80
C ALA A 282 -3.82 10.88 -4.70
N ASP A 283 -3.27 11.21 -5.87
CA ASP A 283 -1.98 11.83 -6.22
C ASP A 283 -1.26 12.65 -5.14
N VAL A 284 0.09 12.55 -5.15
CA VAL A 284 0.94 13.46 -4.37
C VAL A 284 0.96 14.83 -5.06
N SER A 285 0.69 15.89 -4.31
CA SER A 285 0.63 17.25 -4.85
C SER A 285 2.01 17.70 -5.36
N PRO A 286 2.11 18.26 -6.58
CA PRO A 286 3.36 18.85 -7.10
C PRO A 286 4.01 19.86 -6.13
N GLN A 287 3.17 20.58 -5.39
CA GLN A 287 3.60 21.57 -4.38
C GLN A 287 4.37 20.93 -3.21
N SER A 288 4.20 19.62 -2.97
CA SER A 288 4.90 18.86 -1.92
C SER A 288 6.34 18.49 -2.31
N TYR A 289 6.70 18.56 -3.60
CA TYR A 289 8.07 18.45 -4.12
C TYR A 289 8.56 19.71 -4.85
N THR A 290 7.92 20.86 -4.61
CA THR A 290 8.29 22.20 -5.14
C THR A 290 8.12 22.35 -6.66
N GLU A 291 7.29 21.51 -7.30
CA GLU A 291 6.87 21.69 -8.69
C GLU A 291 5.49 22.40 -8.77
N ALA A 292 5.22 23.03 -9.92
CA ALA A 292 3.88 23.53 -10.24
C ALA A 292 3.07 22.41 -10.91
N ALA A 293 1.75 22.40 -10.74
CA ALA A 293 0.89 21.43 -11.41
C ALA A 293 0.89 21.66 -12.93
N THR A 294 1.22 20.63 -13.70
CA THR A 294 1.07 20.60 -15.17
C THR A 294 -0.40 20.58 -15.57
N HIS A 295 -1.20 19.84 -14.80
CA HIS A 295 -2.65 19.69 -14.96
C HIS A 295 -3.39 20.32 -13.76
N PRO A 296 -4.01 21.51 -13.89
CA PRO A 296 -4.77 22.16 -12.82
C PRO A 296 -5.93 21.33 -12.25
N GLU A 297 -6.44 20.39 -13.03
CA GLU A 297 -7.44 19.38 -12.67
C GLU A 297 -6.91 18.30 -11.71
N TRP A 298 -5.59 18.10 -11.63
CA TRP A 298 -4.92 17.11 -10.77
C TRP A 298 -3.97 17.79 -9.76
N PRO A 299 -4.48 18.56 -8.79
CA PRO A 299 -3.65 19.29 -7.83
C PRO A 299 -2.96 18.40 -6.78
N GLY A 300 -3.36 17.12 -6.68
CA GLY A 300 -2.99 16.18 -5.62
C GLY A 300 -3.53 16.55 -4.23
N ASP A 301 -3.47 15.62 -3.28
CA ASP A 301 -3.95 15.87 -1.91
C ASP A 301 -2.83 16.40 -1.01
N ARG A 302 -2.57 17.71 -1.13
CA ARG A 302 -1.57 18.39 -0.27
C ARG A 302 -1.90 18.31 1.23
N VAL A 303 -3.17 18.17 1.62
CA VAL A 303 -3.55 18.05 3.04
C VAL A 303 -3.14 16.68 3.58
N ARG A 304 -3.33 15.63 2.78
CA ARG A 304 -2.83 14.28 3.06
C ARG A 304 -1.31 14.22 3.07
N ASP A 305 -0.66 14.80 2.05
CA ASP A 305 0.80 14.80 1.92
C ASP A 305 1.50 15.34 3.17
N MET A 306 1.10 16.53 3.65
CA MET A 306 1.80 17.19 4.75
C MET A 306 1.79 16.37 6.05
N TYR A 307 0.67 15.72 6.39
CA TYR A 307 0.62 14.89 7.60
C TYR A 307 1.33 13.55 7.41
N GLU A 308 1.25 12.91 6.24
CA GLU A 308 1.95 11.65 6.00
C GLU A 308 3.48 11.82 5.89
N LEU A 309 3.96 12.98 5.42
CA LEU A 309 5.37 13.35 5.42
C LEU A 309 5.91 13.56 6.85
N GLU A 310 5.16 14.26 7.72
CA GLU A 310 5.50 14.39 9.15
C GLU A 310 5.41 13.03 9.87
N LEU A 311 4.41 12.21 9.55
CA LEU A 311 4.25 10.86 10.11
C LEU A 311 5.40 9.91 9.70
N LEU A 312 5.80 9.94 8.43
CA LEU A 312 6.96 9.22 7.91
C LEU A 312 8.24 9.64 8.64
N HIS A 313 8.47 10.96 8.78
CA HIS A 313 9.60 11.51 9.52
C HIS A 313 9.63 11.00 10.97
N GLU A 314 8.52 11.09 11.71
CA GLU A 314 8.45 10.67 13.11
C GLU A 314 8.65 9.15 13.30
N PHE A 315 8.23 8.31 12.35
CA PHE A 315 8.52 6.87 12.39
C PHE A 315 9.99 6.55 12.05
N VAL A 316 10.57 7.25 11.07
CA VAL A 316 11.99 7.09 10.65
C VAL A 316 12.93 7.50 11.78
N GLU A 317 12.72 8.67 12.40
CA GLU A 317 13.51 9.15 13.54
C GLU A 317 13.32 8.26 14.78
N SER A 318 12.14 7.66 14.96
CA SER A 318 11.88 6.65 16.00
C SER A 318 12.47 5.26 15.68
N GLY A 319 13.20 5.12 14.56
CA GLY A 319 13.81 3.85 14.13
C GLY A 319 12.81 2.75 13.76
N LYS A 320 11.51 3.07 13.62
CA LYS A 320 10.45 2.13 13.28
C LYS A 320 10.42 1.89 11.75
N PRO A 321 10.02 0.70 11.28
CA PRO A 321 9.96 0.43 9.86
C PRO A 321 8.79 1.15 9.20
N VAL A 322 8.96 1.46 7.92
CA VAL A 322 7.91 2.02 7.08
C VAL A 322 7.80 1.25 5.76
N LEU A 323 6.57 0.94 5.36
CA LEU A 323 6.23 0.35 4.06
C LEU A 323 5.29 1.28 3.28
N GLY A 324 5.68 1.71 2.09
CA GLY A 324 4.85 2.49 1.18
C GLY A 324 4.31 1.64 0.03
N VAL A 325 3.02 1.80 -0.28
CA VAL A 325 2.33 1.09 -1.38
C VAL A 325 1.76 2.11 -2.37
N CYS A 326 2.04 1.93 -3.66
CA CYS A 326 1.69 2.85 -4.74
C CYS A 326 2.10 4.30 -4.39
N ARG A 327 1.13 5.18 -4.14
CA ARG A 327 1.36 6.55 -3.64
C ARG A 327 2.28 6.61 -2.40
N GLY A 328 2.25 5.61 -1.53
CA GLY A 328 3.18 5.54 -0.39
C GLY A 328 4.66 5.42 -0.79
N CYS A 329 4.96 4.79 -1.93
CA CYS A 329 6.31 4.75 -2.52
C CYS A 329 6.73 6.14 -3.03
N GLN A 330 5.83 6.80 -3.75
CA GLN A 330 6.01 8.15 -4.28
C GLN A 330 6.25 9.17 -3.15
N LEU A 331 5.47 9.08 -2.06
CA LEU A 331 5.62 9.96 -0.90
C LEU A 331 6.93 9.71 -0.14
N ILE A 332 7.38 8.45 -0.02
CA ILE A 332 8.73 8.13 0.49
C ILE A 332 9.82 8.81 -0.37
N ASN A 333 9.68 8.77 -1.69
CA ASN A 333 10.62 9.45 -2.59
C ASN A 333 10.66 10.98 -2.37
N VAL A 334 9.49 11.61 -2.27
CA VAL A 334 9.34 13.06 -2.02
C VAL A 334 9.91 13.45 -0.66
N ALA A 335 9.69 12.66 0.40
CA ALA A 335 10.20 12.94 1.75
C ALA A 335 11.73 13.05 1.81
N PHE A 336 12.45 12.25 1.02
CA PHE A 336 13.92 12.31 0.93
C PHE A 336 14.44 13.35 -0.08
N GLY A 337 13.54 14.12 -0.69
CA GLY A 337 13.84 15.22 -1.61
C GLY A 337 13.91 14.82 -3.09
N GLY A 338 13.21 13.75 -3.48
CA GLY A 338 13.00 13.39 -4.88
C GLY A 338 11.77 14.09 -5.48
N THR A 339 11.56 13.92 -6.80
CA THR A 339 10.40 14.45 -7.54
C THR A 339 9.70 13.35 -8.33
N LEU A 340 8.48 13.62 -8.80
CA LEU A 340 7.63 12.66 -9.53
C LEU A 340 7.36 13.14 -10.95
N TYR A 341 7.05 12.20 -11.84
CA TYR A 341 6.27 12.49 -13.04
C TYR A 341 4.83 12.70 -12.61
N GLN A 342 4.25 13.83 -13.03
CA GLN A 342 2.89 14.23 -12.66
C GLN A 342 1.84 13.44 -13.44
N ASP A 343 2.20 13.04 -14.66
CA ASP A 343 1.56 11.99 -15.45
C ASP A 343 2.61 11.35 -16.38
N ILE A 344 2.70 10.02 -16.38
CA ILE A 344 3.58 9.21 -17.23
C ILE A 344 3.21 9.37 -18.72
N ALA A 345 1.93 9.46 -19.06
CA ALA A 345 1.47 9.43 -20.45
C ALA A 345 1.88 10.70 -21.23
N SER A 346 1.87 11.85 -20.56
CA SER A 346 2.29 13.14 -21.13
C SER A 346 3.78 13.44 -20.94
N GLU A 347 4.39 13.13 -19.78
CA GLU A 347 5.81 13.41 -19.54
C GLU A 347 6.78 12.35 -20.09
N VAL A 348 6.33 11.09 -20.28
CA VAL A 348 7.17 9.98 -20.74
C VAL A 348 6.52 9.24 -21.93
N PRO A 349 6.46 9.82 -23.15
CA PRO A 349 5.75 9.25 -24.30
C PRO A 349 6.27 7.89 -24.84
N THR A 350 7.35 7.36 -24.26
CA THR A 350 7.92 6.04 -24.57
C THR A 350 7.66 4.99 -23.48
N ALA A 351 6.97 5.33 -22.39
CA ALA A 351 6.62 4.41 -21.33
C ALA A 351 5.54 3.40 -21.76
N ALA A 352 5.44 2.28 -21.05
CA ALA A 352 4.26 1.43 -21.12
C ALA A 352 3.04 2.11 -20.49
N VAL A 353 1.87 1.49 -20.64
CA VAL A 353 0.66 1.92 -19.91
C VAL A 353 0.75 1.40 -18.47
N HIS A 354 0.69 2.29 -17.48
CA HIS A 354 0.72 1.92 -16.04
C HIS A 354 -0.66 1.99 -15.35
N VAL A 355 -1.70 2.45 -16.03
CA VAL A 355 -3.11 2.34 -15.61
C VAL A 355 -4.03 2.30 -16.83
N ASN A 356 -5.09 1.50 -16.81
CA ASN A 356 -6.13 1.46 -17.84
C ASN A 356 -7.47 0.96 -17.29
N GLU A 357 -8.47 0.83 -18.16
CA GLU A 357 -9.85 0.42 -17.84
C GLU A 357 -9.97 -0.93 -17.10
N HIS A 358 -9.00 -1.84 -17.25
CA HIS A 358 -8.96 -3.11 -16.52
C HIS A 358 -8.48 -2.97 -15.07
N TYR A 359 -7.96 -1.80 -14.68
CA TYR A 359 -7.67 -1.38 -13.30
C TYR A 359 -6.94 -2.46 -12.47
N ASP A 360 -7.65 -3.15 -11.56
CA ASP A 360 -7.09 -4.18 -10.67
C ASP A 360 -6.57 -5.43 -11.40
N GLN A 361 -6.93 -5.60 -12.67
CA GLN A 361 -6.48 -6.66 -13.57
C GLN A 361 -5.32 -6.25 -14.49
N HIS A 362 -4.91 -4.97 -14.52
CA HIS A 362 -3.77 -4.55 -15.36
C HIS A 362 -2.43 -5.05 -14.81
N ARG A 363 -1.53 -5.50 -15.69
CA ARG A 363 -0.26 -6.19 -15.36
C ARG A 363 0.89 -5.68 -16.20
N HIS A 364 2.08 -5.67 -15.62
CA HIS A 364 3.36 -5.51 -16.34
C HIS A 364 4.49 -6.29 -15.63
N SER A 365 5.62 -6.46 -16.31
CA SER A 365 6.81 -7.11 -15.76
C SER A 365 7.75 -6.09 -15.10
N ILE A 366 8.34 -6.49 -13.98
CA ILE A 366 9.40 -5.76 -13.28
C ILE A 366 10.69 -6.57 -13.25
N HIS A 367 11.81 -5.86 -13.21
CA HIS A 367 13.15 -6.40 -13.02
C HIS A 367 13.73 -5.91 -11.68
N PHE A 368 14.45 -6.77 -10.97
CA PHE A 368 15.21 -6.41 -9.77
C PHE A 368 16.69 -6.18 -10.13
N PRO A 369 17.19 -4.93 -10.13
CA PRO A 369 18.57 -4.63 -10.52
C PRO A 369 19.61 -5.34 -9.65
N ASP A 370 20.83 -5.50 -10.17
CA ASP A 370 21.94 -6.03 -9.36
C ASP A 370 22.23 -5.11 -8.16
N GLY A 371 22.34 -5.72 -6.98
CA GLY A 371 22.41 -5.01 -5.70
C GLY A 371 21.05 -4.73 -5.04
N SER A 372 19.93 -5.01 -5.71
CA SER A 372 18.59 -4.99 -5.10
C SER A 372 18.55 -5.82 -3.83
N THR A 373 18.17 -5.18 -2.72
CA THR A 373 17.97 -5.83 -1.43
C THR A 373 16.59 -6.48 -1.33
N LEU A 374 15.63 -6.02 -2.15
CA LEU A 374 14.31 -6.61 -2.35
C LEU A 374 14.39 -7.96 -3.06
N ALA A 375 15.30 -8.14 -4.02
CA ALA A 375 15.56 -9.42 -4.67
C ALA A 375 15.91 -10.56 -3.67
N ASN A 376 16.53 -10.22 -2.53
CA ASN A 376 16.87 -11.20 -1.49
C ASN A 376 15.64 -11.76 -0.75
N MET A 377 14.47 -11.10 -0.86
CA MET A 377 13.20 -11.61 -0.36
C MET A 377 12.58 -12.65 -1.32
N PHE A 378 13.04 -12.70 -2.57
CA PHE A 378 12.51 -13.53 -3.65
C PHE A 378 13.61 -14.42 -4.26
N PRO A 379 14.20 -15.36 -3.49
CA PRO A 379 15.36 -16.14 -3.91
C PRO A 379 15.11 -16.90 -5.21
N GLY A 380 16.05 -16.77 -6.15
CA GLY A 380 15.95 -17.36 -7.50
C GLY A 380 15.16 -16.54 -8.51
N ARG A 381 14.55 -15.40 -8.13
CA ARG A 381 13.91 -14.46 -9.06
C ARG A 381 14.80 -13.24 -9.34
N ARG A 382 14.78 -12.81 -10.60
CA ARG A 382 15.31 -11.52 -11.08
C ARG A 382 14.26 -10.68 -11.79
N GLU A 383 13.17 -11.32 -12.21
CA GLU A 383 12.00 -10.71 -12.82
C GLU A 383 10.73 -11.22 -12.12
N ALA A 384 9.66 -10.44 -12.21
CA ALA A 384 8.33 -10.81 -11.73
C ALA A 384 7.25 -10.05 -12.53
N ILE A 385 5.98 -10.47 -12.39
CA ILE A 385 4.82 -9.72 -12.88
C ILE A 385 4.09 -9.14 -11.66
N VAL A 386 3.68 -7.88 -11.76
CA VAL A 386 2.93 -7.16 -10.72
C VAL A 386 1.69 -6.49 -11.30
N ASN A 387 0.76 -6.06 -10.45
CA ASN A 387 -0.34 -5.21 -10.89
C ASN A 387 0.13 -3.75 -11.05
N SER A 388 -0.47 -3.00 -11.97
CA SER A 388 -0.15 -1.58 -12.15
C SER A 388 -1.41 -0.73 -12.20
N ILE A 389 -1.51 0.24 -11.29
CA ILE A 389 -2.66 1.17 -11.16
C ILE A 389 -2.13 2.55 -10.76
N HIS A 390 -1.29 3.15 -11.60
CA HIS A 390 -0.75 4.49 -11.36
C HIS A 390 -0.49 5.24 -12.66
N HIS A 391 -0.68 6.56 -12.60
CA HIS A 391 -0.26 7.50 -13.67
C HIS A 391 0.90 8.39 -13.22
N GLN A 392 1.16 8.53 -11.92
CA GLN A 392 2.38 9.11 -11.37
C GLN A 392 3.49 8.06 -11.19
N ALA A 393 4.76 8.46 -11.29
CA ALA A 393 5.94 7.62 -11.02
C ALA A 393 7.11 8.47 -10.49
N VAL A 394 8.16 7.83 -9.95
CA VAL A 394 9.38 8.55 -9.51
C VAL A 394 10.18 9.04 -10.73
N LYS A 395 10.52 10.33 -10.72
CA LYS A 395 11.26 11.07 -11.77
C LYS A 395 12.69 11.39 -11.34
N THR A 396 12.83 12.02 -10.19
CA THR A 396 14.11 12.22 -9.51
C THR A 396 14.14 11.39 -8.24
N LEU A 397 15.12 10.50 -8.08
CA LEU A 397 15.27 9.69 -6.89
C LEU A 397 15.73 10.54 -5.70
N GLY A 398 15.04 10.42 -4.56
CA GLY A 398 15.38 11.09 -3.31
C GLY A 398 16.72 10.66 -2.69
N ARG A 399 17.23 11.49 -1.78
CA ARG A 399 18.55 11.29 -1.17
C ARG A 399 18.61 10.04 -0.30
N ASP A 400 19.75 9.34 -0.33
CA ASP A 400 19.98 8.09 0.40
C ASP A 400 18.97 6.96 0.12
N LEU A 401 18.20 7.06 -0.98
CA LEU A 401 17.44 5.94 -1.55
C LEU A 401 18.30 5.10 -2.51
N ASN A 402 17.98 3.81 -2.59
CA ASN A 402 18.33 2.93 -3.69
C ASN A 402 17.07 2.62 -4.52
N ILE A 403 17.25 2.35 -5.82
CA ILE A 403 16.25 1.67 -6.65
C ILE A 403 16.31 0.18 -6.33
N GLU A 404 15.15 -0.42 -6.08
CA GLU A 404 15.01 -1.82 -5.67
C GLU A 404 14.34 -2.69 -6.74
N ALA A 405 13.49 -2.09 -7.57
CA ALA A 405 12.88 -2.68 -8.77
C ALA A 405 12.59 -1.59 -9.81
N VAL A 406 12.54 -1.98 -11.09
CA VAL A 406 12.13 -1.14 -12.23
C VAL A 406 11.16 -1.89 -13.13
N SER A 407 10.29 -1.16 -13.84
CA SER A 407 9.50 -1.67 -14.96
C SER A 407 10.44 -2.21 -16.04
N ALA A 408 10.22 -3.44 -16.49
CA ALA A 408 11.11 -4.13 -17.43
C ALA A 408 10.94 -3.64 -18.89
N THR A 409 9.89 -2.89 -19.20
CA THR A 409 9.57 -2.38 -20.54
C THR A 409 10.16 -1.01 -20.85
N ASP A 410 10.32 -0.16 -19.82
CA ASP A 410 10.57 1.28 -19.96
C ASP A 410 11.53 1.84 -18.89
N GLY A 411 11.83 1.08 -17.84
CA GLY A 411 12.77 1.46 -16.79
C GLY A 411 12.23 2.40 -15.71
N LEU A 412 10.92 2.68 -15.68
CA LEU A 412 10.32 3.45 -14.57
C LEU A 412 10.55 2.75 -13.21
N ILE A 413 10.70 3.55 -12.16
CA ILE A 413 11.10 3.05 -10.83
C ILE A 413 9.89 2.48 -10.09
N GLU A 414 9.94 1.17 -9.84
CA GLU A 414 8.83 0.39 -9.27
C GLU A 414 9.01 0.08 -7.78
N ALA A 415 10.24 0.15 -7.25
CA ALA A 415 10.47 0.09 -5.81
C ALA A 415 11.70 0.90 -5.39
N VAL A 416 11.66 1.46 -4.18
CA VAL A 416 12.76 2.21 -3.56
C VAL A 416 13.01 1.79 -2.11
N ARG A 417 14.24 1.94 -1.61
CA ARG A 417 14.58 1.74 -0.19
C ARG A 417 15.54 2.78 0.33
N TYR A 418 15.24 3.34 1.50
CA TYR A 418 16.15 4.25 2.22
C TYR A 418 17.23 3.46 2.96
N ARG A 419 18.49 3.78 2.66
CA ARG A 419 19.68 3.04 3.10
C ARG A 419 20.00 3.15 4.58
N ARG A 420 19.48 4.17 5.27
CA ARG A 420 19.91 4.56 6.63
C ARG A 420 18.94 4.12 7.74
N ALA A 421 17.89 3.38 7.38
CA ALA A 421 16.98 2.74 8.33
C ALA A 421 16.92 1.22 8.07
N PRO A 422 16.62 0.39 9.09
CA PRO A 422 16.56 -1.07 8.92
C PRO A 422 15.57 -1.51 7.83
N PHE A 423 14.40 -0.88 7.76
CA PHE A 423 13.40 -1.11 6.70
C PHE A 423 12.56 0.16 6.49
N VAL A 424 12.86 0.92 5.45
CA VAL A 424 12.00 1.99 4.93
C VAL A 424 11.97 1.80 3.42
N MET A 425 10.86 1.27 2.92
CA MET A 425 10.75 0.74 1.55
C MET A 425 9.41 1.14 0.93
N GLY A 426 9.44 1.51 -0.35
CA GLY A 426 8.25 1.75 -1.17
C GLY A 426 8.19 0.75 -2.31
N VAL A 427 6.97 0.29 -2.65
CA VAL A 427 6.64 -0.43 -3.89
C VAL A 427 5.49 0.28 -4.61
N GLN A 428 5.55 0.37 -5.93
CA GLN A 428 4.63 1.16 -6.75
C GLN A 428 3.39 0.36 -7.20
N TRP A 429 3.48 -0.97 -7.23
CA TRP A 429 2.33 -1.88 -7.32
C TRP A 429 1.55 -1.99 -6.00
N HIS A 430 0.49 -2.81 -5.97
CA HIS A 430 -0.38 -3.05 -4.82
C HIS A 430 -0.31 -4.52 -4.35
N PRO A 431 0.60 -4.86 -3.43
CA PRO A 431 0.71 -6.19 -2.80
C PRO A 431 -0.60 -6.78 -2.27
N GLU A 432 -1.55 -5.94 -1.86
CA GLU A 432 -2.87 -6.31 -1.33
C GLU A 432 -3.79 -6.97 -2.36
N PHE A 433 -3.57 -6.75 -3.67
CA PHE A 433 -4.31 -7.41 -4.75
C PHE A 433 -3.64 -8.72 -5.22
N HIS A 434 -2.42 -9.01 -4.75
CA HIS A 434 -1.67 -10.21 -5.12
C HIS A 434 -2.15 -11.43 -4.30
N ARG A 435 -3.17 -12.13 -4.80
CA ARG A 435 -3.65 -13.39 -4.18
C ARG A 435 -2.56 -14.46 -4.13
N ALA A 436 -2.23 -14.91 -2.92
CA ALA A 436 -1.26 -15.99 -2.71
C ALA A 436 -1.65 -17.27 -3.46
N GLY A 437 -0.70 -17.87 -4.18
CA GLY A 437 -0.89 -19.10 -4.93
C GLY A 437 -1.38 -18.94 -6.38
N GLY A 438 -1.64 -17.72 -6.87
CA GLY A 438 -1.82 -17.48 -8.30
C GLY A 438 -0.50 -17.67 -9.08
N PRO A 439 -0.50 -18.27 -10.29
CA PRO A 439 0.72 -18.59 -11.02
C PRO A 439 1.38 -17.39 -11.73
N GLU A 440 0.71 -16.23 -11.76
CA GLU A 440 1.09 -15.07 -12.58
C GLU A 440 1.77 -13.95 -11.77
N LEU A 441 1.16 -13.51 -10.67
CA LEU A 441 1.65 -12.39 -9.85
C LEU A 441 2.77 -12.78 -8.87
N LEU A 442 3.60 -11.79 -8.53
CA LEU A 442 4.59 -11.88 -7.45
C LEU A 442 3.91 -12.14 -6.09
N ASP A 443 4.15 -13.29 -5.46
CA ASP A 443 3.75 -13.49 -4.06
C ASP A 443 4.49 -12.50 -3.16
N CYS A 444 3.78 -11.49 -2.65
CA CYS A 444 4.33 -10.45 -1.80
C CYS A 444 4.41 -10.83 -0.32
N THR A 445 4.14 -12.10 0.03
CA THR A 445 4.34 -12.67 1.38
C THR A 445 5.70 -12.29 2.00
N PRO A 446 6.86 -12.49 1.33
CA PRO A 446 8.17 -12.15 1.89
C PRO A 446 8.38 -10.66 2.19
N LEU A 447 7.71 -9.76 1.47
CA LEU A 447 7.79 -8.32 1.72
C LEU A 447 7.11 -7.95 3.04
N LEU A 448 5.88 -8.45 3.25
CA LEU A 448 5.12 -8.25 4.49
C LEU A 448 5.82 -8.91 5.68
N ASP A 449 6.29 -10.16 5.53
CA ASP A 449 7.04 -10.85 6.58
C ASP A 449 8.33 -10.12 6.95
N THR A 450 9.02 -9.52 5.98
CA THR A 450 10.25 -8.74 6.25
C THR A 450 9.93 -7.44 7.00
N PHE A 451 8.89 -6.71 6.61
CA PHE A 451 8.41 -5.52 7.32
C PHE A 451 8.02 -5.86 8.77
N LEU A 452 7.20 -6.90 8.98
CA LEU A 452 6.72 -7.30 10.30
C LEU A 452 7.80 -7.95 11.18
N ARG A 453 8.81 -8.60 10.58
CA ARG A 453 10.00 -9.06 11.29
C ARG A 453 10.78 -7.87 11.85
N VAL A 454 11.06 -6.86 11.02
CA VAL A 454 11.77 -5.66 11.46
C VAL A 454 10.97 -4.88 12.50
N ALA A 455 9.64 -4.75 12.35
CA ALA A 455 8.78 -4.13 13.37
C ALA A 455 8.92 -4.80 14.74
N ARG A 456 9.05 -6.14 14.76
CA ARG A 456 9.28 -6.91 16.00
C ARG A 456 10.69 -6.74 16.57
N GLU A 457 11.68 -6.40 15.75
CA GLU A 457 13.06 -6.12 16.15
C GLU A 457 13.22 -4.69 16.69
N THR A 458 12.57 -3.70 16.08
CA THR A 458 12.67 -2.26 16.41
C THR A 458 11.58 -1.76 17.38
N ARG A 459 10.79 -2.65 17.98
CA ARG A 459 9.66 -2.30 18.87
C ARG A 459 10.02 -1.66 20.21
N PHE A 460 11.28 -1.78 20.63
CA PHE A 460 11.77 -1.37 21.95
C PHE A 460 11.96 0.15 22.07
#